data_AF-A0A1I2CA16-F1
#
_entry.id   AF-A0A1I2CA16-F1
#
_cell.length_a   1.000
_cell.length_b   1.000
_cell.length_c   1.000
_cell.angle_alpha   90.00
_cell.angle_beta   90.00
_cell.angle_gamma   90.00
#
_symmetry.space_group_name_H-M   'P 1'
#
loop_
_entity.id
_entity.type
_entity.pdbx_description
1 polymer ?
#
loop_
_entity_poly.entity_id
_entity_poly.type
_entity_poly.pdbx_seq_one_letter_code
_entity_poly.pdbx_strand_id
1 'polypeptide(L)'
;MTASTLSVRVMIVASAALAACPGDPGASMAEPADSATTSSGAASLGGDDDAGATSVDVPVPEDRPGAEPQTRVERLLAALDEAMYRCPERAWPDVAVNYRQRQVVLTSVPDNLAWVWNDQSGDGAPPVVTERQLDELPPEWTAYFNVSELDGVKSLGISLDQTQAQNEWWLSHGGTLWPDFAASLMFHEGFHFLSDQDDWNEGMGSRSAPYPEPWEPRYLRRQLIQALAAEVQAEGAGLAAAAHWYGRLQSEYAAEMKAIRSYDCTEGSAEYVSLIMSAIAELGCDAPDSEVLALALSHLPDGLFLSDGAQFDSDLEPYELGVVAGLLLRRAGVAGWELAVEQGAAPADQLLGEVAGAPQPDDPATQAAAQAAVAERNKSVGAQIEPMLARMKDPAYTRVAVRFDWIAGSFGVGGFYYLAADPQQSEVLLNFSAMLSPPSMVTIEVAEQTALAGVATPCAFPEPYSIVLTVPNAALTVALGAATSTDANVAFAGLAVEPTTGADNLPWLCPIDAGGANAAPAPPPDLHTLRHAGEGPRQAFVHPESAR
;
A
#
# COMPACT_ATOMS: atom_id res chain seq x y z
N MET A 1 17.10 23.16 -30.80
CA MET A 1 16.08 22.21 -30.31
C MET A 1 16.83 21.17 -29.49
N THR A 2 17.03 21.46 -28.21
CA THR A 2 17.68 20.58 -27.25
C THR A 2 16.58 19.77 -26.57
N ALA A 3 16.55 18.47 -26.83
CA ALA A 3 15.68 17.54 -26.12
C ALA A 3 16.19 17.42 -24.68
N SER A 4 15.47 18.01 -23.73
CA SER A 4 15.63 17.67 -22.31
C SER A 4 15.10 16.26 -22.12
N THR A 5 15.99 15.32 -21.85
CA THR A 5 15.65 14.04 -21.24
C THR A 5 15.15 14.32 -19.82
N LEU A 6 13.83 14.36 -19.66
CA LEU A 6 13.19 14.28 -18.37
C LEU A 6 13.52 12.88 -17.82
N SER A 7 14.48 12.81 -16.90
CA SER A 7 14.73 11.58 -16.15
C SER A 7 13.59 11.45 -15.14
N VAL A 8 12.53 10.75 -15.53
CA VAL A 8 11.48 10.32 -14.60
C VAL A 8 12.13 9.31 -13.66
N ARG A 9 12.70 9.79 -12.55
CA ARG A 9 12.88 8.92 -11.39
C ARG A 9 11.47 8.65 -10.90
N VAL A 10 11.00 7.43 -11.14
CA VAL A 10 9.85 6.89 -10.43
C VAL A 10 10.13 7.16 -8.96
N MET A 11 9.30 8.01 -8.35
CA MET A 11 9.30 8.17 -6.92
C MET A 11 8.92 6.79 -6.40
N ILE A 12 9.89 6.12 -5.76
CA ILE A 12 9.56 5.05 -4.83
C ILE A 12 8.91 5.82 -3.69
N VAL A 13 7.60 6.05 -3.78
CA VAL A 13 6.78 6.18 -2.58
C VAL A 13 7.18 4.96 -1.78
N ALA A 14 7.76 5.18 -0.60
CA ALA A 14 8.19 4.10 0.27
C ALA A 14 7.00 3.16 0.37
N SER A 15 7.09 2.03 -0.34
CA SER A 15 6.04 1.03 -0.33
C SER A 15 5.99 0.56 1.10
N ALA A 16 4.92 0.94 1.79
CA ALA A 16 4.72 0.68 3.19
C ALA A 16 4.97 -0.80 3.47
N ALA A 17 5.72 -1.06 4.53
CA ALA A 17 5.98 -2.39 5.04
C ALA A 17 4.63 -3.07 5.35
N LEU A 18 4.33 -4.17 4.65
CA LEU A 18 3.25 -5.06 5.05
C LEU A 18 3.68 -5.84 6.29
N ALA A 19 2.88 -5.75 7.34
CA ALA A 19 2.67 -6.89 8.21
C ALA A 19 2.03 -7.99 7.36
N ALA A 20 2.65 -9.16 7.28
CA ALA A 20 1.95 -10.34 6.81
C ALA A 20 0.79 -10.58 7.78
N CYS A 21 -0.46 -10.35 7.37
CA CYS A 21 -1.62 -10.77 8.15
C CYS A 21 -1.56 -12.31 8.28
N PRO A 22 -1.38 -12.88 9.49
CA PRO A 22 -1.44 -14.32 9.63
C PRO A 22 -2.89 -14.77 9.46
N GLY A 23 -3.22 -15.34 8.30
CA GLY A 23 -4.54 -15.92 8.05
C GLY A 23 -4.85 -17.06 9.04
N ASP A 24 -5.96 -16.93 9.78
CA ASP A 24 -6.47 -17.93 10.70
C ASP A 24 -7.10 -19.12 9.94
N PRO A 25 -6.62 -20.38 10.09
CA PRO A 25 -7.17 -21.51 9.38
C PRO A 25 -8.34 -22.10 10.18
N GLY A 26 -9.52 -21.48 10.10
CA GLY A 26 -10.77 -22.22 10.34
C GLY A 26 -11.90 -21.46 11.02
N ALA A 27 -12.80 -20.90 10.22
CA ALA A 27 -14.16 -20.63 10.63
C ALA A 27 -15.16 -21.26 9.66
N SER A 28 -15.86 -22.28 10.17
CA SER A 28 -16.95 -23.00 9.52
C SER A 28 -18.15 -22.08 9.31
N MET A 29 -18.53 -21.84 8.06
CA MET A 29 -19.75 -21.10 7.71
C MET A 29 -21.01 -21.85 8.16
N ALA A 30 -21.82 -21.19 8.99
CA ALA A 30 -23.22 -21.54 9.23
C ALA A 30 -24.08 -20.38 8.72
N GLU A 31 -24.97 -20.67 7.77
CA GLU A 31 -25.99 -19.73 7.28
C GLU A 31 -26.97 -19.36 8.40
N PRO A 32 -27.54 -18.15 8.32
CA PRO A 32 -28.94 -18.01 8.67
C PRO A 32 -29.76 -17.31 7.59
N ALA A 33 -31.03 -17.70 7.61
CA ALA A 33 -32.07 -17.45 6.64
C ALA A 33 -32.71 -16.05 6.71
N ASP A 34 -33.30 -15.69 5.57
CA ASP A 34 -34.44 -14.80 5.33
C ASP A 34 -35.11 -14.13 6.54
N SER A 35 -35.19 -12.79 6.49
CA SER A 35 -36.50 -12.12 6.64
C SER A 35 -36.47 -10.70 6.06
N ALA A 36 -37.33 -10.47 5.08
CA ALA A 36 -37.67 -9.18 4.52
C ALA A 36 -38.55 -8.36 5.46
N THR A 37 -38.41 -7.03 5.47
CA THR A 37 -39.56 -6.13 5.66
C THR A 37 -39.33 -4.79 4.96
N THR A 38 -40.21 -4.48 4.03
CA THR A 38 -40.35 -3.24 3.28
C THR A 38 -40.95 -2.11 4.13
N SER A 39 -40.47 -0.88 4.00
CA SER A 39 -41.32 0.30 4.17
C SER A 39 -40.94 1.43 3.22
N SER A 40 -41.87 1.75 2.33
CA SER A 40 -41.87 2.85 1.38
C SER A 40 -42.25 4.17 2.05
N GLY A 41 -41.44 5.22 1.86
CA GLY A 41 -41.77 6.59 2.23
C GLY A 41 -41.36 7.55 1.11
N ALA A 42 -42.26 7.79 0.16
CA ALA A 42 -42.09 8.79 -0.88
C ALA A 42 -42.34 10.20 -0.30
N ALA A 43 -41.42 11.13 -0.54
CA ALA A 43 -41.68 12.57 -0.43
C ALA A 43 -41.11 13.30 -1.65
N SER A 44 -41.95 14.14 -2.23
CA SER A 44 -41.77 14.85 -3.50
C SER A 44 -41.29 16.28 -3.25
N LEU A 45 -40.19 16.64 -3.93
CA LEU A 45 -39.86 17.87 -4.68
C LEU A 45 -40.34 19.27 -4.24
N GLY A 46 -39.37 20.18 -4.23
CA GLY A 46 -39.47 21.64 -4.44
C GLY A 46 -38.22 22.32 -3.86
N GLY A 47 -37.46 23.18 -4.52
CA GLY A 47 -37.60 23.83 -5.83
C GLY A 47 -36.27 24.50 -6.21
N ASP A 48 -36.34 25.29 -7.29
CA ASP A 48 -35.29 26.07 -7.94
C ASP A 48 -34.40 26.89 -6.98
N ASP A 49 -33.11 27.06 -7.32
CA ASP A 49 -32.48 28.39 -7.37
C ASP A 49 -31.08 28.37 -8.03
N ASP A 50 -30.81 29.48 -8.73
CA ASP A 50 -29.58 29.90 -9.44
C ASP A 50 -28.27 29.65 -8.69
N ALA A 51 -27.27 29.08 -9.38
CA ALA A 51 -25.87 29.05 -8.93
C ALA A 51 -24.96 29.77 -9.93
N GLY A 52 -24.73 31.06 -9.70
CA GLY A 52 -23.55 31.76 -10.18
C GLY A 52 -22.35 31.34 -9.32
N ALA A 53 -21.34 30.73 -9.94
CA ALA A 53 -20.11 30.31 -9.28
C ALA A 53 -19.32 31.54 -8.76
N THR A 54 -19.40 31.78 -7.45
CA THR A 54 -18.46 32.64 -6.73
C THR A 54 -17.29 31.79 -6.26
N SER A 55 -16.07 32.16 -6.65
CA SER A 55 -14.85 31.62 -6.05
C SER A 55 -14.86 31.93 -4.55
N VAL A 56 -14.93 30.89 -3.74
CA VAL A 56 -14.78 31.01 -2.29
C VAL A 56 -13.27 31.10 -2.03
N ASP A 57 -12.78 32.31 -1.76
CA ASP A 57 -11.47 32.48 -1.12
C ASP A 57 -11.61 31.88 0.28
N VAL A 58 -11.18 30.63 0.44
CA VAL A 58 -11.04 30.02 1.77
C VAL A 58 -9.94 30.80 2.48
N PRO A 59 -10.23 31.47 3.61
CA PRO A 59 -9.20 32.17 4.36
C PRO A 59 -8.24 31.09 4.88
N VAL A 60 -7.00 31.10 4.40
CA VAL A 60 -5.90 30.44 5.12
C VAL A 60 -5.96 31.00 6.55
N PRO A 61 -6.00 30.16 7.59
CA PRO A 61 -6.03 30.64 8.96
C PRO A 61 -4.87 31.62 9.15
N GLU A 62 -5.18 32.93 9.24
CA GLU A 62 -4.16 33.90 9.60
C GLU A 62 -3.66 33.49 10.98
N ASP A 63 -2.34 33.26 11.09
CA ASP A 63 -1.64 33.12 12.36
C ASP A 63 -2.25 34.11 13.35
N ARG A 64 -2.90 33.61 14.40
CA ARG A 64 -3.55 34.46 15.40
C ARG A 64 -2.55 35.56 15.79
N PRO A 65 -2.86 36.85 15.55
CA PRO A 65 -1.86 37.90 15.75
C PRO A 65 -1.33 37.88 17.20
N GLY A 66 -0.10 37.42 17.37
CA GLY A 66 0.57 37.31 18.67
C GLY A 66 0.78 35.90 19.24
N ALA A 67 0.44 34.82 18.53
CA ALA A 67 0.94 33.48 18.88
C ALA A 67 2.40 33.33 18.42
N GLU A 68 3.25 32.75 19.27
CA GLU A 68 4.61 32.35 18.87
C GLU A 68 4.53 31.31 17.74
N PRO A 69 5.40 31.37 16.71
CA PRO A 69 5.41 30.36 15.66
C PRO A 69 5.65 28.97 16.25
N GLN A 70 4.74 28.03 15.99
CA GLN A 70 4.92 26.65 16.40
C GLN A 70 6.07 26.00 15.62
N THR A 71 6.85 25.17 16.29
CA THR A 71 7.79 24.25 15.67
C THR A 71 7.05 23.18 14.85
N ARG A 72 7.77 22.47 13.98
CA ARG A 72 7.18 21.37 13.19
C ARG A 72 6.61 20.28 14.10
N VAL A 73 7.36 19.89 15.13
CA VAL A 73 6.93 18.87 16.12
C VAL A 73 5.66 19.32 16.85
N GLU A 74 5.58 20.57 17.32
CA GLU A 74 4.38 21.08 18.00
C GLU A 74 3.14 21.04 17.09
N ARG A 75 3.27 21.36 15.80
CA ARG A 75 2.17 21.23 14.83
C ARG A 75 1.73 19.77 14.65
N LEU A 76 2.68 18.85 14.54
CA LEU A 76 2.40 17.42 14.38
C LEU A 76 1.72 16.82 15.62
N LEU A 77 2.18 17.19 16.82
CA LEU A 77 1.56 16.75 18.08
C LEU A 77 0.13 17.32 18.23
N ALA A 78 -0.08 18.59 17.86
CA ALA A 78 -1.42 19.18 17.86
C ALA A 78 -2.36 18.49 16.85
N ALA A 79 -1.83 18.08 15.69
CA ALA A 79 -2.60 17.34 14.70
C ALA A 79 -3.05 15.96 15.21
N LEU A 80 -2.17 15.24 15.92
CA LEU A 80 -2.50 13.97 16.59
C LEU A 80 -3.58 14.16 17.67
N ASP A 81 -3.46 15.21 18.50
CA ASP A 81 -4.44 15.51 19.54
C ASP A 81 -5.85 15.73 18.97
N GLU A 82 -5.97 16.52 17.91
CA GLU A 82 -7.26 16.79 17.27
C GLU A 82 -7.80 15.55 16.53
N ALA A 83 -7.04 15.03 15.56
CA ALA A 83 -7.58 14.05 14.61
C ALA A 83 -7.56 12.62 15.13
N MET A 84 -6.60 12.21 15.97
CA MET A 84 -6.49 10.83 16.46
C MET A 84 -7.05 10.64 17.87
N TYR A 85 -7.03 11.66 18.73
CA TYR A 85 -7.50 11.51 20.12
C TYR A 85 -8.89 12.10 20.38
N ARG A 86 -9.11 13.37 20.01
CA ARG A 86 -10.32 14.11 20.37
C ARG A 86 -11.56 13.61 19.61
N CYS A 87 -11.49 13.46 18.29
CA CYS A 87 -12.64 13.09 17.48
C CYS A 87 -12.33 12.19 16.26
N PRO A 88 -11.52 11.13 16.43
CA PRO A 88 -11.15 10.27 15.30
C PRO A 88 -12.34 9.58 14.62
N GLU A 89 -13.46 9.39 15.35
CA GLU A 89 -14.70 8.84 14.82
C GLU A 89 -15.33 9.67 13.68
N ARG A 90 -14.86 10.91 13.50
CA ARG A 90 -15.27 11.76 12.37
C ARG A 90 -14.67 11.32 11.04
N ALA A 91 -13.51 10.67 11.06
CA ALA A 91 -12.86 10.13 9.86
C ALA A 91 -13.32 8.70 9.56
N TRP A 92 -13.43 7.87 10.61
CA TRP A 92 -13.84 6.47 10.51
C TRP A 92 -14.53 6.01 11.80
N PRO A 93 -15.67 5.29 11.78
CA PRO A 93 -16.36 4.84 12.98
C PRO A 93 -15.51 3.89 13.84
N ASP A 94 -15.83 3.80 15.13
CA ASP A 94 -15.30 2.83 16.12
C ASP A 94 -13.77 2.81 16.38
N VAL A 95 -12.96 3.59 15.65
CA VAL A 95 -11.49 3.68 15.84
C VAL A 95 -11.07 4.39 17.14
N ALA A 96 -11.97 5.13 17.77
CA ALA A 96 -11.66 6.03 18.87
C ALA A 96 -11.16 5.32 20.13
N VAL A 97 -11.64 4.10 20.39
CA VAL A 97 -11.17 3.29 21.53
C VAL A 97 -9.73 2.87 21.29
N ASN A 98 -9.42 2.43 20.07
CA ASN A 98 -8.11 1.92 19.73
C ASN A 98 -7.07 3.04 19.77
N TYR A 99 -7.27 4.17 19.06
CA TYR A 99 -6.29 5.27 19.08
C TYR A 99 -5.97 5.81 20.47
N ARG A 100 -6.95 5.89 21.38
CA ARG A 100 -6.73 6.38 22.76
C ARG A 100 -5.85 5.44 23.59
N GLN A 101 -5.67 4.19 23.16
CA GLN A 101 -4.85 3.16 23.81
C GLN A 101 -3.51 2.93 23.09
N ARG A 102 -3.16 3.76 22.10
CA ARG A 102 -1.99 3.58 21.23
C ARG A 102 -1.09 4.81 21.31
N GLN A 103 0.15 4.67 20.84
CA GLN A 103 1.12 5.76 20.84
C GLN A 103 1.61 6.07 19.43
N VAL A 104 2.12 7.30 19.27
CA VAL A 104 2.89 7.71 18.10
C VAL A 104 4.23 8.24 18.57
N VAL A 105 5.33 7.79 17.96
CA VAL A 105 6.69 8.17 18.30
C VAL A 105 7.28 8.95 17.14
N LEU A 106 7.51 10.25 17.32
CA LEU A 106 8.20 11.09 16.34
C LEU A 106 9.70 11.07 16.63
N THR A 107 10.54 10.78 15.65
CA THR A 107 12.01 10.69 15.86
C THR A 107 12.79 11.68 15.01
N SER A 108 13.84 12.27 15.60
CA SER A 108 14.82 13.15 14.95
C SER A 108 16.24 12.66 15.27
N VAL A 109 16.94 12.13 14.27
CA VAL A 109 18.32 11.67 14.37
C VAL A 109 19.30 12.84 14.61
N PRO A 110 19.21 13.97 13.88
CA PRO A 110 20.09 15.12 14.11
C PRO A 110 20.00 15.68 15.52
N ASP A 111 18.82 15.63 16.14
CA ASP A 111 18.59 16.16 17.49
C ASP A 111 18.84 15.10 18.59
N ASN A 112 19.01 13.82 18.24
CA ASN A 112 19.00 12.68 19.16
C ASN A 112 17.75 12.67 20.07
N LEU A 113 16.58 13.00 19.51
CA LEU A 113 15.34 13.14 20.26
C LEU A 113 14.22 12.26 19.68
N ALA A 114 13.36 11.80 20.58
CA ALA A 114 12.08 11.21 20.27
C ALA A 114 10.98 11.86 21.11
N TRP A 115 9.83 12.12 20.49
CA TRP A 115 8.60 12.58 21.17
C TRP A 115 7.58 11.45 21.14
N VAL A 116 7.30 10.89 22.31
CA VAL A 116 6.30 9.83 22.48
C VAL A 116 4.97 10.50 22.81
N TRP A 117 4.07 10.54 21.84
CA TRP A 117 2.70 11.01 22.00
C TRP A 117 1.83 9.94 22.64
N ASN A 118 0.98 10.35 23.58
CA ASN A 118 0.17 9.49 24.44
C ASN A 118 1.02 8.50 25.28
N ASP A 119 2.12 9.00 25.88
CA ASP A 119 3.02 8.23 26.74
C ASP A 119 2.43 7.96 28.14
N GLN A 120 1.23 7.39 28.17
CA GLN A 120 0.56 6.93 29.37
C GLN A 120 -0.27 5.69 29.03
N SER A 121 -0.15 4.64 29.84
CA SER A 121 -1.05 3.50 29.75
C SER A 121 -2.32 3.80 30.57
N GLY A 122 -3.46 4.01 29.90
CA GLY A 122 -4.75 4.10 30.59
C GLY A 122 -5.85 4.82 29.82
N ASP A 123 -7.09 4.35 29.98
CA ASP A 123 -8.26 4.88 29.28
C ASP A 123 -8.61 6.32 29.72
N GLY A 124 -8.71 7.22 28.74
CA GLY A 124 -9.48 8.46 28.83
C GLY A 124 -8.76 9.69 29.41
N ALA A 125 -7.46 9.63 29.68
CA ALA A 125 -6.67 10.80 30.03
C ALA A 125 -6.15 11.52 28.76
N PRO A 126 -6.16 12.86 28.70
CA PRO A 126 -5.59 13.60 27.56
C PRO A 126 -4.14 13.17 27.28
N PRO A 127 -3.71 13.06 26.01
CA PRO A 127 -2.38 12.57 25.66
C PRO A 127 -1.29 13.34 26.41
N VAL A 128 -0.33 12.60 26.93
CA VAL A 128 0.91 13.16 27.48
C VAL A 128 2.01 12.94 26.46
N VAL A 129 2.77 14.00 26.19
CA VAL A 129 3.97 13.90 25.34
C VAL A 129 5.19 13.81 26.25
N THR A 130 5.98 12.76 26.07
CA THR A 130 7.27 12.60 26.73
C THR A 130 8.41 12.71 25.73
N GLU A 131 9.41 13.51 26.06
CA GLU A 131 10.67 13.54 25.31
C GLU A 131 11.62 12.45 25.83
N ARG A 132 12.22 11.70 24.90
CA ARG A 132 13.23 10.68 25.19
C ARG A 132 14.46 10.92 24.33
N GLN A 133 15.61 10.43 24.78
CA GLN A 133 16.79 10.41 23.93
C GLN A 133 16.65 9.26 22.93
N LEU A 134 16.95 9.50 21.66
CA LEU A 134 16.75 8.51 20.60
C LEU A 134 17.65 7.27 20.76
N ASP A 135 18.84 7.45 21.34
CA ASP A 135 19.78 6.36 21.65
C ASP A 135 19.33 5.43 22.80
N GLU A 136 18.26 5.80 23.52
CA GLU A 136 17.58 4.92 24.48
C GLU A 136 16.53 4.02 23.80
N LEU A 137 16.16 4.31 22.55
CA LEU A 137 15.21 3.53 21.77
C LEU A 137 15.93 2.49 20.89
N PRO A 138 15.27 1.36 20.59
CA PRO A 138 15.75 0.42 19.59
C PRO A 138 16.02 1.09 18.21
N PRO A 139 17.02 0.64 17.44
CA PRO A 139 17.40 1.29 16.18
C PRO A 139 16.28 1.38 15.13
N GLU A 140 15.32 0.46 15.15
CA GLU A 140 14.18 0.43 14.22
C GLU A 140 13.31 1.70 14.28
N TRP A 141 13.34 2.45 15.39
CA TRP A 141 12.61 3.73 15.54
C TRP A 141 13.18 4.87 14.67
N THR A 142 14.29 4.62 13.97
CA THR A 142 14.88 5.55 12.98
C THR A 142 14.45 5.26 11.54
N ALA A 143 13.69 4.19 11.31
CA ALA A 143 13.13 3.85 10.00
C ALA A 143 12.16 4.94 9.51
N TYR A 144 11.83 4.91 8.21
CA TYR A 144 10.89 5.86 7.61
C TYR A 144 9.59 5.96 8.42
N PHE A 145 9.04 4.77 8.67
CA PHE A 145 8.12 4.48 9.76
C PHE A 145 8.40 3.06 10.27
N ASN A 146 7.88 2.73 11.44
CA ASN A 146 7.87 1.37 11.99
C ASN A 146 6.65 1.17 12.89
N VAL A 147 6.27 -0.09 13.12
CA VAL A 147 5.24 -0.46 14.11
C VAL A 147 5.86 -1.46 15.06
N SER A 148 5.80 -1.17 16.35
CA SER A 148 6.34 -2.05 17.40
C SER A 148 5.64 -1.78 18.73
N GLU A 149 6.04 -2.51 19.77
CA GLU A 149 5.64 -2.18 21.13
C GLU A 149 6.69 -1.29 21.79
N LEU A 150 6.28 -0.12 22.29
CA LEU A 150 7.08 0.72 23.18
C LEU A 150 6.45 0.66 24.58
N ASP A 151 7.22 0.21 25.57
CA ASP A 151 6.75 0.01 26.96
C ASP A 151 5.47 -0.85 27.07
N GLY A 152 5.32 -1.83 26.17
CA GLY A 152 4.18 -2.75 26.12
C GLY A 152 2.91 -2.15 25.50
N VAL A 153 3.01 -1.00 24.83
CA VAL A 153 1.92 -0.37 24.08
C VAL A 153 2.23 -0.43 22.58
N LYS A 154 1.26 -0.81 21.75
CA LYS A 154 1.38 -0.81 20.29
C LYS A 154 1.53 0.64 19.81
N SER A 155 2.60 0.89 19.08
CA SER A 155 3.10 2.24 18.80
C SER A 155 3.58 2.36 17.35
N LEU A 156 3.23 3.48 16.71
CA LEU A 156 3.69 3.84 15.37
C LEU A 156 4.85 4.82 15.46
N GLY A 157 6.00 4.50 14.88
CA GLY A 157 7.16 5.38 14.79
C GLY A 157 7.23 6.08 13.44
N ILE A 158 7.61 7.35 13.43
CA ILE A 158 7.71 8.19 12.22
C ILE A 158 9.00 9.00 12.27
N SER A 159 9.84 8.83 11.24
CA SER A 159 11.06 9.63 11.10
C SER A 159 10.73 11.04 10.59
N LEU A 160 11.00 12.05 11.41
CA LEU A 160 10.88 13.45 11.03
C LEU A 160 11.90 13.82 9.96
N ASP A 161 13.09 13.23 9.98
CA ASP A 161 14.15 13.54 9.01
C ASP A 161 13.78 13.08 7.60
N GLN A 162 13.31 11.84 7.48
CA GLN A 162 12.98 11.29 6.17
C GLN A 162 11.71 11.94 5.59
N THR A 163 10.71 12.21 6.43
CA THR A 163 9.51 12.96 6.01
C THR A 163 9.83 14.42 5.70
N GLN A 164 10.81 15.04 6.37
CA GLN A 164 11.31 16.38 6.00
C GLN A 164 11.95 16.37 4.61
N ALA A 165 12.78 15.36 4.30
CA ALA A 165 13.37 15.21 2.98
C ALA A 165 12.29 15.06 1.89
N GLN A 166 11.18 14.36 2.21
CA GLN A 166 10.03 14.24 1.31
C GLN A 166 9.30 15.57 1.11
N ASN A 167 9.06 16.33 2.19
CA ASN A 167 8.51 17.69 2.12
C ASN A 167 9.37 18.59 1.20
N GLU A 168 10.69 18.58 1.39
CA GLU A 168 11.63 19.37 0.60
C GLU A 168 11.66 18.94 -0.86
N TRP A 169 11.62 17.63 -1.13
CA TRP A 169 11.51 17.11 -2.47
C TRP A 169 10.24 17.65 -3.15
N TRP A 170 9.09 17.55 -2.49
CA TRP A 170 7.80 17.98 -3.04
C TRP A 170 7.80 19.47 -3.41
N LEU A 171 8.21 20.31 -2.46
CA LEU A 171 8.33 21.75 -2.64
C LEU A 171 9.32 22.11 -3.75
N SER A 172 10.44 21.39 -3.87
CA SER A 172 11.45 21.64 -4.91
C SER A 172 10.97 21.30 -6.33
N HIS A 173 9.91 20.51 -6.46
CA HIS A 173 9.28 20.16 -7.75
C HIS A 173 8.03 21.00 -8.04
N GLY A 174 7.80 22.07 -7.26
CA GLY A 174 6.71 23.02 -7.49
C GLY A 174 5.35 22.57 -6.97
N GLY A 175 5.30 21.52 -6.15
CA GLY A 175 4.10 21.11 -5.45
C GLY A 175 3.75 22.04 -4.28
N THR A 176 2.47 22.07 -3.92
CA THR A 176 2.01 22.63 -2.65
C THR A 176 2.09 21.51 -1.61
N LEU A 177 2.68 21.80 -0.44
CA LEU A 177 2.73 20.83 0.65
C LEU A 177 1.52 21.05 1.58
N TRP A 178 0.53 20.19 1.45
CA TRP A 178 -0.53 20.07 2.44
C TRP A 178 -1.07 18.63 2.50
N PRO A 179 -1.20 18.04 3.70
CA PRO A 179 -0.60 18.48 4.97
C PRO A 179 0.94 18.32 4.96
N ASP A 180 1.59 18.46 6.12
CA ASP A 180 2.97 17.94 6.30
C ASP A 180 2.98 16.43 6.01
N PHE A 181 3.99 15.93 5.29
CA PHE A 181 4.05 14.51 4.93
C PHE A 181 4.11 13.59 6.15
N ALA A 182 4.70 14.03 7.27
CA ALA A 182 4.65 13.25 8.51
C ALA A 182 3.21 13.14 9.05
N ALA A 183 2.39 14.18 8.92
CA ALA A 183 0.98 14.14 9.34
C ALA A 183 0.17 13.17 8.46
N SER A 184 0.30 13.30 7.14
CA SER A 184 -0.36 12.38 6.20
C SER A 184 0.05 10.92 6.46
N LEU A 185 1.35 10.65 6.64
CA LEU A 185 1.86 9.31 6.92
C LEU A 185 1.39 8.78 8.29
N MET A 186 1.37 9.61 9.34
CA MET A 186 0.84 9.22 10.66
C MET A 186 -0.62 8.81 10.60
N PHE A 187 -1.45 9.53 9.85
CA PHE A 187 -2.86 9.20 9.73
C PHE A 187 -3.10 7.99 8.84
N HIS A 188 -2.35 7.86 7.74
CA HIS A 188 -2.41 6.73 6.83
C HIS A 188 -1.98 5.43 7.54
N GLU A 189 -0.74 5.37 8.03
CA GLU A 189 -0.21 4.19 8.73
C GLU A 189 -0.87 3.98 10.09
N GLY A 190 -1.25 5.07 10.77
CA GLY A 190 -2.01 5.02 12.00
C GLY A 190 -3.35 4.31 11.79
N PHE A 191 -4.01 4.54 10.65
CA PHE A 191 -5.23 3.83 10.32
C PHE A 191 -4.99 2.33 10.11
N HIS A 192 -3.96 1.92 9.36
CA HIS A 192 -3.63 0.50 9.24
C HIS A 192 -3.36 -0.17 10.60
N PHE A 193 -2.51 0.44 11.42
CA PHE A 193 -1.90 -0.27 12.54
C PHE A 193 -2.47 0.07 13.91
N LEU A 194 -3.06 1.25 14.09
CA LEU A 194 -3.55 1.72 15.38
C LEU A 194 -5.09 1.72 15.45
N SER A 195 -5.80 1.52 14.32
CA SER A 195 -7.26 1.36 14.30
C SER A 195 -7.73 -0.10 14.40
N ASP A 196 -6.78 -1.05 14.36
CA ASP A 196 -6.98 -2.51 14.30
C ASP A 196 -7.58 -3.02 12.96
N GLN A 197 -7.17 -2.42 11.82
CA GLN A 197 -7.55 -2.88 10.47
C GLN A 197 -7.16 -4.36 10.20
N ASP A 198 -6.30 -4.96 11.03
CA ASP A 198 -5.92 -6.37 10.94
C ASP A 198 -7.06 -7.35 11.24
N ASP A 199 -8.20 -6.89 11.78
CA ASP A 199 -9.39 -7.71 12.03
C ASP A 199 -10.46 -7.65 10.91
N TRP A 200 -10.21 -6.87 9.86
CA TRP A 200 -11.13 -6.71 8.74
C TRP A 200 -11.27 -8.00 7.93
N ASN A 201 -12.43 -8.12 7.27
CA ASN A 201 -12.80 -9.26 6.45
C ASN A 201 -12.91 -8.84 4.97
N GLU A 202 -11.85 -8.23 4.42
CA GLU A 202 -11.83 -7.84 3.00
C GLU A 202 -11.56 -9.00 2.02
N GLY A 203 -11.30 -10.20 2.55
CA GLY A 203 -10.96 -11.39 1.78
C GLY A 203 -9.51 -11.36 1.29
N MET A 204 -9.14 -12.34 0.46
CA MET A 204 -7.78 -12.39 -0.10
C MET A 204 -7.64 -11.41 -1.26
N GLY A 205 -6.60 -10.58 -1.22
CA GLY A 205 -6.13 -9.79 -2.36
C GLY A 205 -4.60 -9.74 -2.41
N SER A 206 -4.07 -9.14 -3.46
CA SER A 206 -2.64 -8.94 -3.65
C SER A 206 -2.40 -7.60 -4.36
N ARG A 207 -1.37 -6.88 -3.92
CA ARG A 207 -0.82 -5.71 -4.62
C ARG A 207 0.06 -6.11 -5.79
N SER A 208 0.38 -7.40 -5.91
CA SER A 208 1.25 -7.89 -6.96
C SER A 208 0.60 -7.70 -8.33
N ALA A 209 1.25 -6.96 -9.21
CA ALA A 209 0.87 -6.90 -10.61
C ALA A 209 1.35 -8.14 -11.37
N PRO A 210 0.62 -8.65 -12.38
CA PRO A 210 1.18 -9.64 -13.28
C PRO A 210 2.43 -9.09 -13.97
N TYR A 211 3.47 -9.91 -14.13
CA TYR A 211 4.57 -9.62 -15.04
C TYR A 211 4.54 -10.57 -16.27
N PRO A 212 4.49 -10.03 -17.50
CA PRO A 212 4.33 -8.61 -17.84
C PRO A 212 2.92 -8.09 -17.51
N GLU A 213 2.84 -6.82 -17.15
CA GLU A 213 1.60 -6.15 -16.77
C GLU A 213 0.79 -5.75 -18.02
N PRO A 214 -0.53 -6.00 -18.06
CA PRO A 214 -1.42 -5.50 -19.11
C PRO A 214 -1.73 -4.01 -18.89
N TRP A 215 -1.74 -3.23 -19.97
CA TRP A 215 -1.97 -1.78 -19.87
C TRP A 215 -3.47 -1.43 -19.78
N GLU A 216 -4.34 -2.29 -20.29
CA GLU A 216 -5.77 -2.04 -20.42
C GLU A 216 -6.47 -1.81 -19.06
N PRO A 217 -6.21 -2.60 -17.99
CA PRO A 217 -6.78 -2.32 -16.68
C PRO A 217 -6.35 -0.96 -16.11
N ARG A 218 -5.07 -0.58 -16.28
CA ARG A 218 -4.56 0.72 -15.83
C ARG A 218 -5.27 1.88 -16.53
N TYR A 219 -5.45 1.76 -17.85
CA TYR A 219 -6.24 2.73 -18.62
C TYR A 219 -7.67 2.86 -18.08
N LEU A 220 -8.39 1.75 -17.89
CA LEU A 220 -9.77 1.81 -17.42
C LEU A 220 -9.89 2.32 -15.98
N ARG A 221 -8.96 1.96 -15.08
CA ARG A 221 -8.90 2.49 -13.72
C ARG A 221 -8.61 3.99 -13.72
N ARG A 222 -7.72 4.47 -14.60
CA ARG A 222 -7.49 5.92 -14.78
C ARG A 222 -8.75 6.66 -15.23
N GLN A 223 -9.49 6.11 -16.21
CA GLN A 223 -10.74 6.71 -16.68
C GLN A 223 -11.81 6.75 -15.58
N LEU A 224 -11.88 5.69 -14.76
CA LEU A 224 -12.74 5.65 -13.58
C LEU A 224 -12.37 6.74 -12.57
N ILE A 225 -11.10 6.84 -12.17
CA ILE A 225 -10.61 7.86 -11.22
C ILE A 225 -10.88 9.27 -11.75
N GLN A 226 -10.60 9.54 -13.03
CA GLN A 226 -10.87 10.85 -13.63
C GLN A 226 -12.36 11.19 -13.64
N ALA A 227 -13.24 10.23 -13.93
CA ALA A 227 -14.68 10.45 -13.90
C ALA A 227 -15.18 10.74 -12.47
N LEU A 228 -14.68 10.02 -11.46
CA LEU A 228 -15.02 10.29 -10.06
C LEU A 228 -14.44 11.63 -9.59
N ALA A 229 -13.20 11.97 -9.97
CA ALA A 229 -12.63 13.29 -9.69
C ALA A 229 -13.45 14.42 -10.31
N ALA A 230 -13.97 14.24 -11.54
CA ALA A 230 -14.87 15.21 -12.16
C ALA A 230 -16.18 15.37 -11.38
N GLU A 231 -16.76 14.26 -10.88
CA GLU A 231 -17.92 14.29 -9.99
C GLU A 231 -17.63 15.02 -8.67
N VAL A 232 -16.45 14.80 -8.10
CA VAL A 232 -16.00 15.50 -6.89
C VAL A 232 -15.97 17.00 -7.11
N GLN A 233 -15.43 17.45 -8.25
CA GLN A 233 -15.33 18.88 -8.59
C GLN A 233 -16.67 19.52 -8.99
N ALA A 234 -17.56 18.76 -9.63
CA ALA A 234 -18.88 19.23 -10.04
C ALA A 234 -19.92 18.11 -9.96
N GLU A 235 -20.93 18.30 -9.12
CA GLU A 235 -22.02 17.34 -8.92
C GLU A 235 -22.75 17.03 -10.24
N GLY A 236 -22.97 15.74 -10.50
CA GLY A 236 -23.59 15.22 -11.71
C GLY A 236 -22.68 15.18 -12.94
N ALA A 237 -21.41 15.56 -12.83
CA ALA A 237 -20.48 15.60 -13.96
C ALA A 237 -19.86 14.23 -14.30
N GLY A 238 -19.88 13.25 -13.40
CA GLY A 238 -18.98 12.10 -13.49
C GLY A 238 -19.55 10.73 -13.17
N LEU A 239 -20.57 10.59 -12.29
CA LEU A 239 -21.00 9.27 -11.80
C LEU A 239 -21.42 8.28 -12.90
N ALA A 240 -22.20 8.72 -13.89
CA ALA A 240 -22.63 7.84 -14.96
C ALA A 240 -21.47 7.41 -15.88
N ALA A 241 -20.46 8.27 -16.06
CA ALA A 241 -19.23 7.93 -16.78
C ALA A 241 -18.37 6.96 -15.96
N ALA A 242 -18.21 7.20 -14.66
CA ALA A 242 -17.50 6.32 -13.74
C ALA A 242 -18.13 4.91 -13.72
N ALA A 243 -19.45 4.81 -13.61
CA ALA A 243 -20.17 3.55 -13.67
C ALA A 243 -19.97 2.80 -15.00
N HIS A 244 -19.82 3.51 -16.12
CA HIS A 244 -19.46 2.87 -17.39
C HIS A 244 -18.07 2.24 -17.35
N TRP A 245 -17.05 2.97 -16.92
CA TRP A 245 -15.68 2.46 -16.84
C TRP A 245 -15.53 1.33 -15.83
N TYR A 246 -16.18 1.46 -14.67
CA TYR A 246 -16.25 0.43 -13.66
C TYR A 246 -16.92 -0.85 -14.18
N GLY A 247 -18.06 -0.73 -14.89
CA GLY A 247 -18.71 -1.89 -15.51
C GLY A 247 -17.84 -2.59 -16.57
N ARG A 248 -17.02 -1.83 -17.31
CA ARG A 248 -16.00 -2.39 -18.22
C ARG A 248 -14.92 -3.14 -17.46
N LEU A 249 -14.36 -2.56 -16.39
CA LEU A 249 -13.37 -3.24 -15.54
C LEU A 249 -13.91 -4.57 -14.99
N GLN A 250 -15.11 -4.58 -14.44
CA GLN A 250 -15.73 -5.78 -13.89
C GLN A 250 -15.96 -6.87 -14.95
N SER A 251 -16.38 -6.49 -16.16
CA SER A 251 -16.73 -7.46 -17.22
C SER A 251 -15.53 -7.94 -18.04
N GLU A 252 -14.57 -7.06 -18.31
CA GLU A 252 -13.39 -7.35 -19.13
C GLU A 252 -12.22 -7.89 -18.27
N TYR A 253 -12.12 -7.48 -17.01
CA TYR A 253 -10.96 -7.74 -16.13
C TYR A 253 -11.37 -8.19 -14.71
N ALA A 254 -12.35 -9.09 -14.60
CA ALA A 254 -12.87 -9.58 -13.31
C ALA A 254 -11.79 -10.16 -12.37
N ALA A 255 -10.76 -10.82 -12.91
CA ALA A 255 -9.66 -11.36 -12.10
C ALA A 255 -8.81 -10.27 -11.46
N GLU A 256 -8.54 -9.19 -12.19
CA GLU A 256 -7.84 -8.00 -11.69
C GLU A 256 -8.65 -7.34 -10.58
N MET A 257 -9.94 -7.09 -10.82
CA MET A 257 -10.85 -6.51 -9.83
C MET A 257 -10.97 -7.35 -8.57
N LYS A 258 -10.83 -8.68 -8.66
CA LYS A 258 -10.78 -9.55 -7.49
C LYS A 258 -9.45 -9.44 -6.76
N ALA A 259 -8.33 -9.42 -7.48
CA ALA A 259 -6.99 -9.39 -6.89
C ALA A 259 -6.75 -8.08 -6.12
N ILE A 260 -7.13 -6.94 -6.68
CA ILE A 260 -6.85 -5.63 -6.07
C ILE A 260 -7.87 -5.20 -5.02
N ARG A 261 -8.98 -5.94 -4.85
CA ARG A 261 -10.10 -5.58 -3.98
C ARG A 261 -9.69 -5.27 -2.54
N SER A 262 -8.85 -6.12 -1.94
CA SER A 262 -8.38 -5.90 -0.56
C SER A 262 -7.64 -4.57 -0.44
N TYR A 263 -6.81 -4.20 -1.43
CA TYR A 263 -6.11 -2.92 -1.46
C TYR A 263 -7.03 -1.73 -1.75
N ASP A 264 -8.02 -1.89 -2.62
CA ASP A 264 -9.08 -0.89 -2.81
C ASP A 264 -9.86 -0.63 -1.50
N CYS A 265 -9.97 -1.64 -0.62
CA CYS A 265 -10.50 -1.48 0.73
C CYS A 265 -9.48 -0.82 1.66
N THR A 266 -8.31 -1.43 1.87
CA THR A 266 -7.37 -1.06 2.94
C THR A 266 -6.62 0.24 2.63
N GLU A 267 -5.84 0.28 1.56
CA GLU A 267 -5.07 1.47 1.15
C GLU A 267 -5.99 2.60 0.72
N GLY A 268 -7.07 2.27 -0.01
CA GLY A 268 -8.04 3.26 -0.46
C GLY A 268 -8.74 3.97 0.70
N SER A 269 -9.12 3.24 1.76
CA SER A 269 -9.70 3.86 2.96
C SER A 269 -8.66 4.56 3.82
N ALA A 270 -7.44 4.03 3.95
CA ALA A 270 -6.35 4.69 4.67
C ALA A 270 -6.00 6.05 4.07
N GLU A 271 -5.96 6.16 2.73
CA GLU A 271 -5.70 7.43 2.05
C GLU A 271 -6.85 8.42 2.22
N TYR A 272 -8.10 7.95 2.16
CA TYR A 272 -9.27 8.77 2.50
C TYR A 272 -9.22 9.27 3.96
N VAL A 273 -8.90 8.39 4.92
CA VAL A 273 -8.78 8.74 6.33
C VAL A 273 -7.65 9.75 6.54
N SER A 274 -6.50 9.56 5.89
CA SER A 274 -5.37 10.49 5.93
C SER A 274 -5.79 11.90 5.48
N LEU A 275 -6.50 12.01 4.36
CA LEU A 275 -7.02 13.28 3.87
C LEU A 275 -8.01 13.93 4.85
N ILE A 276 -9.01 13.18 5.33
CA ILE A 276 -10.04 13.73 6.23
C ILE A 276 -9.46 14.09 7.60
N MET A 277 -8.57 13.27 8.16
CA MET A 277 -7.87 13.57 9.41
C MET A 277 -6.99 14.80 9.28
N SER A 278 -6.35 15.01 8.14
CA SER A 278 -5.58 16.22 7.86
C SER A 278 -6.46 17.48 7.89
N ALA A 279 -7.64 17.42 7.28
CA ALA A 279 -8.60 18.51 7.35
C ALA A 279 -9.14 18.75 8.77
N ILE A 280 -9.41 17.68 9.53
CA ILE A 280 -9.82 17.77 10.95
C ILE A 280 -8.70 18.36 11.81
N ALA A 281 -7.45 17.95 11.60
CA ALA A 281 -6.30 18.47 12.34
C ALA A 281 -6.13 19.98 12.14
N GLU A 282 -6.41 20.49 10.94
CA GLU A 282 -6.35 21.92 10.66
C GLU A 282 -7.54 22.71 11.23
N LEU A 283 -8.76 22.20 11.04
CA LEU A 283 -9.98 22.94 11.41
C LEU A 283 -10.42 22.70 12.87
N GLY A 284 -9.96 21.62 13.48
CA GLY A 284 -10.33 21.16 14.81
C GLY A 284 -11.63 20.37 14.86
N CYS A 285 -11.82 19.64 15.96
CA CYS A 285 -12.95 18.72 16.14
C CYS A 285 -14.35 19.35 16.08
N ASP A 286 -14.46 20.64 16.37
CA ASP A 286 -15.74 21.36 16.40
C ASP A 286 -16.16 21.89 15.02
N ALA A 287 -15.30 21.77 14.00
CA ALA A 287 -15.57 22.25 12.64
C ALA A 287 -16.74 21.49 11.99
N PRO A 288 -17.70 22.17 11.34
CA PRO A 288 -18.78 21.52 10.60
C PRO A 288 -18.25 20.53 9.54
N ASP A 289 -18.99 19.46 9.28
CA ASP A 289 -18.58 18.45 8.29
C ASP A 289 -18.38 19.03 6.89
N SER A 290 -19.23 19.99 6.51
CA SER A 290 -19.13 20.70 5.25
C SER A 290 -17.83 21.49 5.10
N GLU A 291 -17.27 22.01 6.20
CA GLU A 291 -15.99 22.74 6.18
C GLU A 291 -14.82 21.77 6.06
N VAL A 292 -14.87 20.65 6.80
CA VAL A 292 -13.88 19.56 6.68
C VAL A 292 -13.84 19.02 5.26
N LEU A 293 -15.01 18.73 4.68
CA LEU A 293 -15.12 18.27 3.30
C LEU A 293 -14.60 19.34 2.33
N ALA A 294 -15.01 20.61 2.48
CA ALA A 294 -14.56 21.68 1.61
C ALA A 294 -13.02 21.85 1.62
N LEU A 295 -12.38 21.76 2.78
CA LEU A 295 -10.93 21.84 2.91
C LEU A 295 -10.25 20.63 2.24
N ALA A 296 -10.71 19.41 2.53
CA ALA A 296 -10.20 18.21 1.89
C ALA A 296 -10.28 18.31 0.34
N LEU A 297 -11.41 18.79 -0.17
CA LEU A 297 -11.62 18.98 -1.61
C LEU A 297 -10.70 20.05 -2.22
N SER A 298 -10.43 21.15 -1.51
CA SER A 298 -9.57 22.22 -2.02
C SER A 298 -8.11 21.80 -2.19
N HIS A 299 -7.69 20.72 -1.51
CA HIS A 299 -6.32 20.22 -1.56
C HIS A 299 -6.11 19.00 -2.47
N LEU A 300 -7.16 18.45 -3.09
CA LEU A 300 -6.98 17.41 -4.12
C LEU A 300 -6.03 17.83 -5.25
N PRO A 301 -6.06 19.10 -5.76
CA PRO A 301 -5.14 19.54 -6.80
C PRO A 301 -3.67 19.67 -6.38
N ASP A 302 -3.35 19.57 -5.08
CA ASP A 302 -1.96 19.70 -4.61
C ASP A 302 -1.09 18.50 -5.01
N GLY A 303 -1.71 17.40 -5.45
CA GLY A 303 -1.04 16.25 -6.04
C GLY A 303 -0.66 15.14 -5.06
N LEU A 304 -0.83 15.36 -3.75
CA LEU A 304 -0.50 14.35 -2.74
C LEU A 304 -1.49 13.19 -2.75
N PHE A 305 -2.80 13.50 -2.72
CA PHE A 305 -3.88 12.50 -2.64
C PHE A 305 -4.51 12.13 -3.99
N LEU A 306 -4.24 12.91 -5.03
CA LEU A 306 -4.76 12.70 -6.38
C LEU A 306 -3.75 13.22 -7.40
N SER A 307 -3.16 12.33 -8.20
CA SER A 307 -2.20 12.74 -9.22
C SER A 307 -2.85 13.57 -10.34
N ASP A 308 -2.00 14.25 -11.11
CA ASP A 308 -2.36 14.99 -12.33
C ASP A 308 -2.93 14.10 -13.46
N GLY A 309 -2.99 12.78 -13.23
CA GLY A 309 -3.52 11.79 -14.15
C GLY A 309 -2.54 11.27 -15.19
N ALA A 310 -1.25 11.52 -15.01
CA ALA A 310 -0.20 10.89 -15.80
C ALA A 310 0.27 9.54 -15.23
N GLN A 311 -0.27 9.11 -14.08
CA GLN A 311 0.13 7.87 -13.41
C GLN A 311 -0.81 6.70 -13.79
N PHE A 312 -0.20 5.56 -14.12
CA PHE A 312 -0.86 4.32 -14.55
C PHE A 312 -0.28 3.16 -13.75
N ASP A 313 -0.43 3.17 -12.43
CA ASP A 313 0.28 2.29 -11.50
C ASP A 313 -0.68 1.51 -10.60
N SER A 314 -0.59 0.17 -10.62
CA SER A 314 -1.40 -0.67 -9.75
C SER A 314 -1.16 -0.42 -8.28
N ASP A 315 0.02 0.05 -7.92
CA ASP A 315 0.37 0.34 -6.54
C ASP A 315 -0.18 1.69 -6.07
N LEU A 316 -0.60 2.60 -6.96
CA LEU A 316 -1.09 3.94 -6.58
C LEU A 316 -2.57 4.14 -6.84
N GLU A 317 -3.14 3.42 -7.80
CA GLU A 317 -4.56 3.54 -8.16
C GLU A 317 -5.55 3.25 -7.02
N PRO A 318 -5.32 2.32 -6.07
CA PRO A 318 -6.21 2.12 -4.93
C PRO A 318 -6.34 3.36 -4.04
N TYR A 319 -5.23 4.06 -3.79
CA TYR A 319 -5.16 5.26 -2.97
C TYR A 319 -6.04 6.37 -3.55
N GLU A 320 -5.81 6.73 -4.82
CA GLU A 320 -6.59 7.75 -5.50
C GLU A 320 -8.07 7.38 -5.61
N LEU A 321 -8.36 6.13 -5.96
CA LEU A 321 -9.73 5.64 -6.12
C LEU A 321 -10.49 5.68 -4.78
N GLY A 322 -9.84 5.26 -3.70
CA GLY A 322 -10.39 5.30 -2.35
C GLY A 322 -10.70 6.72 -1.87
N VAL A 323 -9.78 7.66 -2.11
CA VAL A 323 -9.98 9.09 -1.82
C VAL A 323 -11.22 9.63 -2.52
N VAL A 324 -11.30 9.53 -3.86
CA VAL A 324 -12.40 10.13 -4.60
C VAL A 324 -13.74 9.42 -4.34
N ALA A 325 -13.74 8.09 -4.16
CA ALA A 325 -14.95 7.35 -3.84
C ALA A 325 -15.44 7.63 -2.40
N GLY A 326 -14.54 7.64 -1.42
CA GLY A 326 -14.85 7.93 -0.02
C GLY A 326 -15.40 9.35 0.18
N LEU A 327 -14.80 10.35 -0.48
CA LEU A 327 -15.31 11.73 -0.47
C LEU A 327 -16.73 11.82 -1.05
N LEU A 328 -17.02 11.08 -2.12
CA LEU A 328 -18.35 11.05 -2.74
C LEU A 328 -19.38 10.35 -1.86
N LEU A 329 -19.02 9.22 -1.22
CA LEU A 329 -19.88 8.52 -0.26
C LEU A 329 -20.19 9.41 0.95
N ARG A 330 -19.19 10.09 1.50
CA ARG A 330 -19.34 11.06 2.60
C ARG A 330 -20.25 12.22 2.18
N ARG A 331 -20.01 12.83 1.02
CA ARG A 331 -20.82 13.93 0.47
C ARG A 331 -22.28 13.54 0.27
N ALA A 332 -22.52 12.30 -0.19
CA ALA A 332 -23.86 11.75 -0.38
C ALA A 332 -24.53 11.32 0.95
N GLY A 333 -23.80 11.31 2.07
CA GLY A 333 -24.31 10.89 3.37
C GLY A 333 -24.74 9.43 3.39
N VAL A 334 -24.06 8.56 2.64
CA VAL A 334 -24.34 7.11 2.65
C VAL A 334 -24.00 6.58 4.04
N ALA A 335 -24.97 6.06 4.79
CA ALA A 335 -24.70 5.62 6.15
C ALA A 335 -24.05 4.23 6.18
N GLY A 336 -22.96 4.09 6.95
CA GLY A 336 -22.34 2.80 7.23
C GLY A 336 -21.51 2.21 6.07
N TRP A 337 -21.13 3.04 5.09
CA TRP A 337 -20.29 2.58 4.00
C TRP A 337 -18.89 2.19 4.50
N GLU A 338 -18.40 2.87 5.54
CA GLU A 338 -17.12 2.59 6.19
C GLU A 338 -17.11 1.14 6.71
N LEU A 339 -18.12 0.77 7.50
CA LEU A 339 -18.26 -0.59 8.05
C LEU A 339 -18.42 -1.66 6.95
N ALA A 340 -18.96 -1.30 5.78
CA ALA A 340 -19.03 -2.22 4.66
C ALA A 340 -17.66 -2.43 3.98
N VAL A 341 -16.76 -1.44 4.02
CA VAL A 341 -15.36 -1.60 3.57
C VAL A 341 -14.63 -2.63 4.42
N GLU A 342 -14.84 -2.61 5.75
CA GLU A 342 -14.30 -3.60 6.69
C GLU A 342 -14.78 -5.03 6.40
N GLN A 343 -15.84 -5.18 5.60
CA GLN A 343 -16.40 -6.46 5.15
C GLN A 343 -16.10 -6.74 3.67
N GLY A 344 -15.15 -6.02 3.06
CA GLY A 344 -14.68 -6.26 1.70
C GLY A 344 -15.48 -5.59 0.57
N ALA A 345 -16.41 -4.70 0.90
CA ALA A 345 -17.07 -3.86 -0.10
C ALA A 345 -16.26 -2.58 -0.33
N ALA A 346 -15.39 -2.59 -1.33
CA ALA A 346 -14.56 -1.43 -1.66
C ALA A 346 -15.41 -0.16 -1.90
N PRO A 347 -14.90 1.05 -1.57
CA PRO A 347 -15.67 2.30 -1.69
C PRO A 347 -16.29 2.52 -3.07
N ALA A 348 -15.55 2.25 -4.15
CA ALA A 348 -16.06 2.39 -5.52
C ALA A 348 -17.21 1.42 -5.85
N ASP A 349 -17.18 0.18 -5.32
CA ASP A 349 -18.25 -0.79 -5.50
C ASP A 349 -19.56 -0.30 -4.90
N GLN A 350 -19.48 0.27 -3.69
CA GLN A 350 -20.63 0.80 -2.97
C GLN A 350 -21.21 2.03 -3.67
N LEU A 351 -20.34 2.92 -4.13
CA LEU A 351 -20.74 4.15 -4.81
C LEU A 351 -21.41 3.88 -6.17
N LEU A 352 -20.91 2.91 -6.93
CA LEU A 352 -21.30 2.69 -8.33
C LEU A 352 -22.24 1.51 -8.56
N GLY A 353 -22.44 0.64 -7.56
CA GLY A 353 -23.18 -0.62 -7.71
C GLY A 353 -24.61 -0.48 -8.27
N GLU A 354 -25.28 0.64 -7.99
CA GLU A 354 -26.64 0.93 -8.49
C GLU A 354 -26.69 2.05 -9.54
N VAL A 355 -25.55 2.62 -9.92
CA VAL A 355 -25.49 3.73 -10.87
C VAL A 355 -25.56 3.20 -12.31
N ALA A 356 -26.52 3.69 -13.07
CA ALA A 356 -26.62 3.35 -14.49
C ALA A 356 -25.47 3.99 -15.28
N GLY A 357 -24.60 3.15 -15.85
CA GLY A 357 -23.50 3.61 -16.71
C GLY A 357 -23.99 4.28 -17.99
N ALA A 358 -23.42 5.45 -18.31
CA ALA A 358 -23.60 6.12 -19.59
C ALA A 358 -22.40 5.80 -20.50
N PRO A 359 -22.60 5.18 -21.69
CA PRO A 359 -21.51 4.83 -22.59
C PRO A 359 -20.56 6.00 -22.84
N GLN A 360 -19.26 5.75 -22.64
CA GLN A 360 -18.21 6.72 -22.90
C GLN A 360 -17.37 6.28 -24.09
N PRO A 361 -16.94 7.20 -24.97
CA PRO A 361 -15.93 6.87 -25.97
C PRO A 361 -14.59 6.61 -25.28
N ASP A 362 -13.79 5.71 -25.84
CA ASP A 362 -12.39 5.62 -25.45
C ASP A 362 -11.66 6.94 -25.71
N ASP A 363 -10.74 7.31 -24.83
CA ASP A 363 -9.83 8.44 -25.01
C ASP A 363 -8.49 7.94 -25.59
N PRO A 364 -8.22 8.17 -26.89
CA PRO A 364 -7.00 7.68 -27.53
C PRO A 364 -5.72 8.26 -26.92
N ALA A 365 -5.77 9.46 -26.34
CA ALA A 365 -4.60 10.09 -25.73
C ALA A 365 -4.24 9.39 -24.41
N THR A 366 -5.22 9.20 -23.52
CA THR A 366 -5.04 8.47 -22.27
C THR A 366 -4.70 7.00 -22.52
N GLN A 367 -5.30 6.37 -23.53
CA GLN A 367 -4.96 5.02 -23.96
C GLN A 367 -3.48 4.91 -24.39
N ALA A 368 -3.01 5.82 -25.24
CA ALA A 368 -1.62 5.83 -25.70
C ALA A 368 -0.64 6.10 -24.54
N ALA A 369 -1.02 6.96 -23.59
CA ALA A 369 -0.23 7.23 -22.39
C ALA A 369 -0.11 5.98 -21.49
N ALA A 370 -1.23 5.27 -21.24
CA ALA A 370 -1.22 4.02 -20.48
C ALA A 370 -0.33 2.95 -21.13
N GLN A 371 -0.46 2.76 -22.45
CA GLN A 371 0.38 1.84 -23.21
C GLN A 371 1.87 2.16 -23.07
N ALA A 372 2.23 3.44 -23.22
CA ALA A 372 3.62 3.87 -23.11
C ALA A 372 4.18 3.70 -21.70
N ALA A 373 3.40 4.07 -20.67
CA ALA A 373 3.79 3.96 -19.27
C ALA A 373 4.03 2.49 -18.88
N VAL A 374 3.06 1.62 -19.17
CA VAL A 374 3.14 0.19 -18.82
C VAL A 374 4.22 -0.52 -19.65
N ALA A 375 4.42 -0.14 -20.92
CA ALA A 375 5.53 -0.69 -21.71
C ALA A 375 6.91 -0.33 -21.13
N GLU A 376 7.12 0.91 -20.69
CA GLU A 376 8.38 1.30 -20.05
C GLU A 376 8.55 0.65 -18.67
N ARG A 377 7.47 0.55 -17.87
CA ARG A 377 7.50 -0.19 -16.60
C ARG A 377 7.88 -1.65 -16.83
N ASN A 378 7.20 -2.36 -17.73
CA ASN A 378 7.50 -3.75 -18.06
C ASN A 378 8.95 -3.96 -18.49
N LYS A 379 9.52 -3.02 -19.23
CA LYS A 379 10.94 -3.05 -19.61
C LYS A 379 11.86 -2.87 -18.40
N SER A 380 11.56 -1.92 -17.51
CA SER A 380 12.32 -1.67 -16.27
C SER A 380 12.25 -2.84 -15.30
N VAL A 381 11.05 -3.38 -15.08
CA VAL A 381 10.78 -4.56 -14.25
C VAL A 381 11.44 -5.79 -14.86
N GLY A 382 11.34 -5.97 -16.17
CA GLY A 382 11.97 -7.08 -16.88
C GLY A 382 13.49 -7.12 -16.73
N ALA A 383 14.13 -5.94 -16.70
CA ALA A 383 15.57 -5.84 -16.45
C ALA A 383 15.98 -6.35 -15.05
N GLN A 384 15.04 -6.48 -14.11
CA GLN A 384 15.26 -7.00 -12.76
C GLN A 384 14.81 -8.47 -12.63
N ILE A 385 13.61 -8.78 -13.12
CA ILE A 385 13.02 -10.12 -13.04
C ILE A 385 13.79 -11.13 -13.90
N GLU A 386 14.17 -10.77 -15.13
CA GLU A 386 14.80 -11.73 -16.04
C GLU A 386 16.17 -12.24 -15.56
N PRO A 387 17.09 -11.38 -15.05
CA PRO A 387 18.33 -11.86 -14.42
C PRO A 387 18.07 -12.73 -13.19
N MET A 388 17.08 -12.40 -12.35
CA MET A 388 16.70 -13.25 -11.22
C MET A 388 16.25 -14.64 -11.71
N LEU A 389 15.36 -14.71 -12.70
CA LEU A 389 14.90 -15.98 -13.25
C LEU A 389 16.02 -16.80 -13.90
N ALA A 390 17.00 -16.13 -14.52
CA ALA A 390 18.19 -16.79 -15.05
C ALA A 390 19.05 -17.39 -13.92
N ARG A 391 19.29 -16.64 -12.84
CA ARG A 391 20.02 -17.14 -11.64
C ARG A 391 19.29 -18.30 -10.97
N MET A 392 17.96 -18.23 -10.91
CA MET A 392 17.09 -19.32 -10.40
C MET A 392 17.16 -20.61 -11.23
N LYS A 393 17.84 -20.63 -12.38
CA LYS A 393 18.08 -21.82 -13.21
C LYS A 393 19.55 -22.19 -13.38
N ASP A 394 20.45 -21.34 -12.90
CA ASP A 394 21.88 -21.51 -13.11
C ASP A 394 22.49 -22.37 -11.97
N PRO A 395 23.21 -23.47 -12.28
CA PRO A 395 23.92 -24.26 -11.27
C PRO A 395 25.10 -23.51 -10.61
N ALA A 396 25.55 -22.37 -11.16
CA ALA A 396 26.56 -21.51 -10.55
C ALA A 396 26.04 -20.68 -9.36
N TYR A 397 24.73 -20.73 -9.10
CA TYR A 397 24.07 -20.05 -7.99
C TYR A 397 23.42 -21.06 -7.05
N THR A 398 23.44 -20.76 -5.77
CA THR A 398 22.73 -21.51 -4.73
C THR A 398 21.49 -20.74 -4.32
N ARG A 399 20.36 -21.44 -4.20
CA ARG A 399 19.11 -20.87 -3.70
C ARG A 399 19.13 -20.94 -2.18
N VAL A 400 19.01 -19.80 -1.53
CA VAL A 400 18.92 -19.71 -0.06
C VAL A 400 17.47 -19.40 0.27
N ALA A 401 16.80 -20.33 0.92
CA ALA A 401 15.43 -20.10 1.33
C ALA A 401 15.39 -19.54 2.75
N VAL A 402 14.68 -18.44 2.94
CA VAL A 402 14.47 -17.75 4.22
C VAL A 402 12.98 -17.58 4.46
N ARG A 403 12.59 -17.14 5.66
CA ARG A 403 11.18 -16.93 5.98
C ARG A 403 10.81 -15.45 6.03
N PHE A 404 9.60 -15.14 5.61
CA PHE A 404 9.04 -13.80 5.70
C PHE A 404 8.95 -13.31 7.16
N ASP A 405 8.52 -14.18 8.09
CA ASP A 405 8.43 -13.87 9.52
C ASP A 405 9.80 -13.71 10.23
N TRP A 406 10.91 -13.79 9.50
CA TRP A 406 12.23 -13.42 10.02
C TRP A 406 12.57 -11.96 9.78
N ILE A 407 11.82 -11.23 8.95
CA ILE A 407 12.06 -9.80 8.74
C ILE A 407 11.96 -9.08 10.10
N ALA A 408 13.05 -8.41 10.46
CA ALA A 408 13.16 -7.61 11.67
C ALA A 408 13.09 -6.13 11.30
N GLY A 409 12.13 -5.41 11.88
CA GLY A 409 11.86 -4.02 11.54
C GLY A 409 11.22 -3.85 10.16
N SER A 410 11.44 -2.69 9.54
CA SER A 410 10.93 -2.38 8.21
C SER A 410 11.79 -3.04 7.12
N PHE A 411 11.16 -3.42 6.02
CA PHE A 411 11.85 -3.89 4.82
C PHE A 411 11.58 -2.93 3.64
N GLY A 412 12.52 -2.91 2.70
CA GLY A 412 12.38 -2.18 1.44
C GLY A 412 12.04 -3.13 0.30
N VAL A 413 11.12 -2.71 -0.56
CA VAL A 413 10.75 -3.40 -1.79
C VAL A 413 10.45 -2.36 -2.86
N GLY A 414 10.98 -2.58 -4.06
CA GLY A 414 10.81 -1.68 -5.20
C GLY A 414 9.57 -1.98 -6.05
N GLY A 415 8.73 -2.93 -5.63
CA GLY A 415 7.51 -3.35 -6.30
C GLY A 415 7.22 -4.84 -6.11
N PHE A 416 5.94 -5.18 -6.19
CA PHE A 416 5.44 -6.54 -6.06
C PHE A 416 4.86 -7.01 -7.39
N TYR A 417 5.27 -8.19 -7.84
CA TYR A 417 4.76 -8.78 -9.07
C TYR A 417 4.49 -10.26 -8.86
N TYR A 418 3.60 -10.85 -9.65
CA TYR A 418 3.55 -12.30 -9.82
C TYR A 418 3.90 -12.68 -11.25
N LEU A 419 4.48 -13.86 -11.42
CA LEU A 419 4.82 -14.36 -12.75
C LEU A 419 3.55 -14.86 -13.45
N ALA A 420 3.00 -14.08 -14.38
CA ALA A 420 1.73 -14.41 -15.06
C ALA A 420 1.76 -15.75 -15.82
N ALA A 421 2.95 -16.19 -16.24
CA ALA A 421 3.16 -17.47 -16.92
C ALA A 421 3.30 -18.66 -15.96
N ASP A 422 3.40 -18.41 -14.65
CA ASP A 422 3.49 -19.45 -13.63
C ASP A 422 2.09 -19.83 -13.12
N PRO A 423 1.67 -21.10 -13.24
CA PRO A 423 0.37 -21.53 -12.73
C PRO A 423 0.22 -21.37 -11.21
N GLN A 424 1.33 -21.33 -10.46
CA GLN A 424 1.31 -21.10 -9.02
C GLN A 424 1.34 -19.61 -8.65
N GLN A 425 1.47 -18.72 -9.64
CA GLN A 425 1.56 -17.27 -9.45
C GLN A 425 2.65 -16.87 -8.45
N SER A 426 3.86 -17.45 -8.57
CA SER A 426 5.01 -17.08 -7.73
C SER A 426 5.16 -15.57 -7.65
N GLU A 427 5.24 -15.05 -6.42
CA GLU A 427 5.46 -13.64 -6.18
C GLU A 427 6.93 -13.29 -6.38
N VAL A 428 7.17 -12.04 -6.77
CA VAL A 428 8.47 -11.47 -7.08
C VAL A 428 8.57 -10.16 -6.33
N LEU A 429 9.55 -10.09 -5.43
CA LEU A 429 9.87 -8.88 -4.68
C LEU A 429 11.03 -8.18 -5.40
N LEU A 430 10.78 -7.01 -6.00
CA LEU A 430 11.84 -6.22 -6.65
C LEU A 430 12.68 -5.50 -5.60
N ASN A 431 14.00 -5.41 -5.80
CA ASN A 431 14.94 -4.68 -4.92
C ASN A 431 14.72 -4.91 -3.41
N PHE A 432 14.32 -6.12 -3.05
CA PHE A 432 14.07 -6.53 -1.68
C PHE A 432 15.32 -6.31 -0.83
N SER A 433 15.12 -5.56 0.25
CA SER A 433 16.14 -5.23 1.24
C SER A 433 15.55 -5.41 2.62
N ALA A 434 16.21 -6.20 3.47
CA ALA A 434 15.72 -6.50 4.80
C ALA A 434 16.87 -6.95 5.71
N MET A 435 16.69 -6.75 7.02
CA MET A 435 17.41 -7.52 8.02
C MET A 435 16.52 -8.69 8.45
N LEU A 436 17.05 -9.91 8.38
CA LEU A 436 16.35 -11.09 8.85
C LEU A 436 17.00 -11.59 10.14
N SER A 437 16.19 -11.84 11.16
CA SER A 437 16.60 -12.35 12.48
C SER A 437 15.98 -13.74 12.71
N PRO A 438 16.57 -14.81 12.15
CA PRO A 438 16.10 -16.17 12.43
C PRO A 438 16.30 -16.53 13.90
N PRO A 439 15.61 -17.57 14.42
CA PRO A 439 15.75 -18.07 15.79
C PRO A 439 17.18 -18.34 16.29
N SER A 440 18.13 -18.70 15.41
CA SER A 440 19.55 -18.86 15.78
C SER A 440 20.26 -17.54 16.09
N MET A 441 19.60 -16.40 15.89
CA MET A 441 20.15 -15.05 16.05
C MET A 441 21.30 -14.73 15.09
N VAL A 442 21.45 -15.50 13.99
CA VAL A 442 22.38 -15.16 12.91
C VAL A 442 21.69 -14.19 11.96
N THR A 443 22.03 -12.92 12.04
CA THR A 443 21.50 -11.90 11.13
C THR A 443 21.82 -12.23 9.68
N ILE A 444 20.81 -12.12 8.82
CA ILE A 444 20.96 -12.15 7.37
C ILE A 444 20.62 -10.76 6.85
N GLU A 445 21.60 -10.12 6.23
CA GLU A 445 21.44 -8.84 5.56
C GLU A 445 21.14 -9.07 4.08
N VAL A 446 20.00 -8.56 3.63
CA VAL A 446 19.62 -8.57 2.21
C VAL A 446 19.58 -7.13 1.73
N ALA A 447 20.24 -6.85 0.62
CA ALA A 447 20.29 -5.52 0.01
C ALA A 447 20.03 -5.62 -1.50
N GLU A 448 19.01 -4.91 -1.97
CA GLU A 448 18.67 -4.71 -3.39
C GLU A 448 18.60 -6.03 -4.20
N GLN A 449 18.06 -7.11 -3.63
CA GLN A 449 17.85 -8.36 -4.35
C GLN A 449 16.47 -8.42 -4.99
N THR A 450 16.39 -8.86 -6.24
CA THR A 450 15.10 -9.38 -6.74
C THR A 450 14.95 -10.82 -6.27
N ALA A 451 13.89 -11.10 -5.50
CA ALA A 451 13.62 -12.39 -4.85
C ALA A 451 12.31 -13.02 -5.32
N LEU A 452 12.18 -14.34 -5.16
CA LEU A 452 10.90 -15.04 -5.31
C LEU A 452 10.27 -15.29 -3.94
N ALA A 453 8.96 -15.16 -3.82
CA ALA A 453 8.22 -15.43 -2.59
C ALA A 453 7.02 -16.36 -2.87
N GLY A 454 6.57 -17.06 -1.82
CA GLY A 454 5.42 -17.97 -1.90
C GLY A 454 5.66 -19.17 -2.82
N VAL A 455 6.92 -19.60 -2.96
CA VAL A 455 7.30 -20.71 -3.84
C VAL A 455 7.59 -21.97 -3.04
N ALA A 456 7.19 -23.11 -3.59
CA ALA A 456 7.54 -24.41 -3.04
C ALA A 456 9.07 -24.57 -3.02
N THR A 457 9.64 -24.99 -1.89
CA THR A 457 11.08 -25.20 -1.73
C THR A 457 11.37 -26.64 -1.27
N PRO A 458 12.59 -27.16 -1.45
CA PRO A 458 13.00 -28.44 -0.84
C PRO A 458 13.29 -28.32 0.67
N CYS A 459 13.04 -27.16 1.28
CA CYS A 459 13.19 -26.92 2.70
C CYS A 459 11.86 -27.11 3.42
N ALA A 460 11.91 -27.54 4.68
CA ALA A 460 10.77 -27.91 5.49
C ALA A 460 10.03 -26.70 6.08
N PHE A 461 9.60 -25.78 5.22
CA PHE A 461 8.76 -24.67 5.64
C PHE A 461 7.29 -25.10 5.77
N PRO A 462 6.56 -24.57 6.75
CA PRO A 462 5.14 -24.36 6.56
C PRO A 462 4.95 -23.29 5.47
N GLU A 463 4.40 -23.69 4.32
CA GLU A 463 3.83 -22.74 3.34
C GLU A 463 2.84 -21.79 4.04
N PRO A 464 2.69 -20.52 3.61
CA PRO A 464 3.21 -19.88 2.38
C PRO A 464 4.39 -18.89 2.56
N TYR A 465 5.14 -18.94 3.66
CA TYR A 465 6.04 -17.83 4.07
C TYR A 465 7.48 -17.89 3.54
N SER A 466 7.75 -18.58 2.42
CA SER A 466 9.11 -18.71 1.89
C SER A 466 9.52 -17.49 1.04
N ILE A 467 10.76 -17.03 1.22
CA ILE A 467 11.46 -16.12 0.30
C ILE A 467 12.71 -16.85 -0.19
N VAL A 468 12.93 -16.87 -1.50
CA VAL A 468 14.09 -17.51 -2.13
C VAL A 468 15.02 -16.46 -2.70
N LEU A 469 16.25 -16.45 -2.18
CA LEU A 469 17.35 -15.60 -2.61
C LEU A 469 18.33 -16.43 -3.46
N THR A 470 19.04 -15.78 -4.39
CA THR A 470 20.11 -16.43 -5.17
C THR A 470 21.48 -15.88 -4.79
N VAL A 471 22.38 -16.75 -4.35
CA VAL A 471 23.76 -16.40 -3.97
C VAL A 471 24.74 -17.07 -4.91
N PRO A 472 25.72 -16.35 -5.50
CA PRO A 472 26.77 -16.98 -6.31
C PRO A 472 27.55 -18.01 -5.50
N ASN A 473 27.78 -19.20 -6.04
CA ASN A 473 28.52 -20.25 -5.33
C ASN A 473 29.94 -19.81 -4.92
N ALA A 474 30.55 -18.89 -5.69
CA ALA A 474 31.88 -18.36 -5.39
C ALA A 474 31.92 -17.46 -4.14
N ALA A 475 30.79 -16.90 -3.74
CA ALA A 475 30.64 -16.07 -2.55
C ALA A 475 30.19 -16.86 -1.31
N LEU A 476 29.94 -18.16 -1.47
CA LEU A 476 29.34 -19.02 -0.45
C LEU A 476 30.35 -20.06 0.04
N THR A 477 30.58 -20.10 1.35
CA THR A 477 31.37 -21.15 2.00
C THR A 477 30.48 -21.95 2.94
N VAL A 478 30.46 -23.27 2.77
CA VAL A 478 29.73 -24.20 3.65
C VAL A 478 30.74 -25.10 4.35
N ALA A 479 30.77 -25.06 5.68
CA ALA A 479 31.66 -25.87 6.50
C ALA A 479 30.97 -26.29 7.80
N LEU A 480 31.08 -27.58 8.16
CA LEU A 480 30.57 -28.12 9.42
C LEU A 480 29.08 -27.83 9.69
N GLY A 481 28.24 -27.82 8.65
CA GLY A 481 26.80 -27.57 8.79
C GLY A 481 26.43 -26.09 8.97
N ALA A 482 27.39 -25.18 8.78
CA ALA A 482 27.14 -23.74 8.75
C ALA A 482 27.57 -23.14 7.41
N ALA A 483 26.88 -22.09 6.98
CA ALA A 483 27.19 -21.34 5.78
C ALA A 483 27.54 -19.88 6.10
N THR A 484 28.44 -19.33 5.30
CA THR A 484 28.80 -17.92 5.29
C THR A 484 28.71 -17.43 3.85
N SER A 485 28.02 -16.31 3.64
CA SER A 485 27.97 -15.60 2.37
C SER A 485 28.71 -14.28 2.49
N THR A 486 29.61 -14.01 1.55
CA THR A 486 30.27 -12.71 1.37
C THR A 486 29.71 -11.95 0.17
N ASP A 487 28.55 -12.35 -0.34
CA ASP A 487 27.85 -11.62 -1.40
C ASP A 487 27.42 -10.25 -0.86
N ALA A 488 27.62 -9.20 -1.65
CA ALA A 488 27.32 -7.83 -1.22
C ALA A 488 25.82 -7.59 -0.98
N ASN A 489 24.97 -8.41 -1.58
CA ASN A 489 23.53 -8.24 -1.57
C ASN A 489 22.81 -9.29 -0.70
N VAL A 490 23.51 -10.35 -0.27
CA VAL A 490 23.02 -11.34 0.70
C VAL A 490 24.19 -11.76 1.61
N ALA A 491 24.31 -11.14 2.77
CA ALA A 491 25.40 -11.37 3.70
C ALA A 491 24.92 -12.07 4.98
N PHE A 492 25.65 -13.09 5.40
CA PHE A 492 25.44 -13.77 6.68
C PHE A 492 26.70 -14.57 7.05
N ALA A 493 26.92 -14.80 8.34
CA ALA A 493 28.09 -15.53 8.83
C ALA A 493 27.69 -16.60 9.85
N GLY A 494 27.96 -17.87 9.52
CA GLY A 494 27.72 -18.99 10.41
C GLY A 494 26.25 -19.42 10.51
N LEU A 495 25.44 -19.15 9.49
CA LEU A 495 24.04 -19.60 9.45
C LEU A 495 24.00 -21.13 9.42
N ALA A 496 23.34 -21.74 10.40
CA ALA A 496 23.19 -23.19 10.44
C ALA A 496 22.28 -23.66 9.30
N VAL A 497 22.77 -24.54 8.42
CA VAL A 497 22.08 -24.95 7.20
C VAL A 497 22.22 -26.45 6.92
N GLU A 498 21.24 -26.99 6.20
CA GLU A 498 21.31 -28.28 5.52
C GLU A 498 21.41 -28.03 4.00
N PRO A 499 22.58 -28.27 3.39
CA PRO A 499 22.70 -28.26 1.93
C PRO A 499 21.86 -29.38 1.35
N THR A 500 21.05 -29.04 0.35
CA THR A 500 20.22 -30.02 -0.36
C THR A 500 20.24 -29.74 -1.85
N THR A 501 19.55 -30.58 -2.61
CA THR A 501 19.39 -30.43 -4.05
C THR A 501 17.91 -30.51 -4.37
N GLY A 502 17.42 -29.54 -5.14
CA GLY A 502 16.03 -29.52 -5.58
C GLY A 502 15.72 -30.64 -6.57
N ALA A 503 14.44 -30.77 -6.93
CA ALA A 503 14.01 -31.71 -7.97
C ALA A 503 14.68 -31.44 -9.34
N ASP A 504 15.18 -30.23 -9.54
CA ASP A 504 15.91 -29.72 -10.72
C ASP A 504 17.41 -29.99 -10.69
N ASN A 505 17.87 -30.72 -9.67
CA ASN A 505 19.28 -31.02 -9.46
C ASN A 505 20.12 -29.75 -9.20
N LEU A 506 19.48 -28.65 -8.77
CA LEU A 506 20.15 -27.38 -8.46
C LEU A 506 20.41 -27.25 -6.95
N PRO A 507 21.48 -26.54 -6.54
CA PRO A 507 21.87 -26.47 -5.13
C PRO A 507 20.97 -25.52 -4.33
N TRP A 508 20.60 -25.97 -3.13
CA TRP A 508 19.82 -25.21 -2.15
C TRP A 508 20.51 -25.21 -0.79
N LEU A 509 20.35 -24.11 -0.04
CA LEU A 509 20.60 -24.06 1.39
C LEU A 509 19.28 -23.90 2.13
N CYS A 510 18.97 -24.87 2.99
CA CYS A 510 17.84 -24.84 3.90
C CYS A 510 18.32 -24.53 5.30
N PRO A 511 18.08 -23.33 5.84
CA PRO A 511 18.46 -23.05 7.22
C PRO A 511 17.77 -24.01 8.20
N ILE A 512 18.47 -24.39 9.27
CA ILE A 512 17.92 -25.33 10.26
C ILE A 512 16.77 -24.69 11.04
N ASP A 513 16.85 -23.39 11.34
CA ASP A 513 15.77 -22.63 11.99
C ASP A 513 14.48 -22.59 11.15
N ALA A 514 14.61 -22.87 9.87
CA ALA A 514 13.54 -22.98 8.90
C ALA A 514 12.98 -24.42 8.80
N GLY A 515 13.39 -25.34 9.67
CA GLY A 515 13.01 -26.75 9.66
C GLY A 515 13.99 -27.69 8.94
N GLY A 516 15.04 -27.15 8.30
CA GLY A 516 16.01 -27.93 7.53
C GLY A 516 15.41 -28.56 6.26
N ALA A 517 16.13 -29.47 5.61
CA ALA A 517 15.64 -30.26 4.48
C ALA A 517 15.00 -31.59 4.93
N ASN A 518 15.41 -32.13 6.08
CA ASN A 518 15.01 -33.47 6.54
C ASN A 518 13.55 -33.60 7.01
N ALA A 519 12.84 -32.49 7.20
CA ALA A 519 11.42 -32.47 7.57
C ALA A 519 10.48 -32.12 6.40
N ALA A 520 11.01 -31.92 5.19
CA ALA A 520 10.22 -31.46 4.04
C ALA A 520 9.48 -32.64 3.38
N PRO A 521 8.17 -32.52 3.08
CA PRO A 521 7.55 -33.40 2.09
C PRO A 521 8.27 -33.20 0.74
N ALA A 522 8.35 -34.25 -0.09
CA ALA A 522 8.95 -34.13 -1.42
C ALA A 522 8.23 -33.00 -2.18
N PRO A 523 8.94 -31.97 -2.67
CA PRO A 523 8.30 -30.84 -3.32
C PRO A 523 7.57 -31.33 -4.59
N PRO A 524 6.40 -30.75 -4.92
CA PRO A 524 5.78 -31.01 -6.21
C PRO A 524 6.76 -30.60 -7.33
N PRO A 525 6.73 -31.26 -8.50
CA PRO A 525 7.68 -31.04 -9.60
C PRO A 525 7.59 -29.66 -10.29
N ASP A 526 6.98 -28.64 -9.68
CA ASP A 526 6.42 -27.50 -10.43
C ASP A 526 7.35 -26.29 -10.57
N LEU A 527 8.47 -26.19 -9.83
CA LEU A 527 9.49 -25.16 -10.14
C LEU A 527 10.07 -25.31 -11.57
N HIS A 528 9.91 -26.49 -12.19
CA HIS A 528 10.28 -26.76 -13.58
C HIS A 528 9.43 -26.01 -14.62
N THR A 529 8.26 -25.48 -14.26
CA THR A 529 7.38 -24.78 -15.21
C THR A 529 7.67 -23.30 -15.35
N LEU A 530 8.65 -22.74 -14.64
CA LEU A 530 9.09 -21.34 -14.74
C LEU A 530 9.81 -21.02 -16.08
N ARG A 531 9.26 -21.46 -17.21
CA ARG A 531 9.70 -21.42 -18.61
C ARG A 531 10.44 -22.69 -19.08
N HIS A 532 9.67 -23.65 -19.61
CA HIS A 532 9.96 -24.04 -21.00
C HIS A 532 9.80 -22.78 -21.85
N ALA A 533 10.65 -22.57 -22.86
CA ALA A 533 10.48 -21.47 -23.81
C ALA A 533 9.18 -21.68 -24.59
N GLY A 534 8.05 -21.30 -23.99
CA GLY A 534 6.77 -21.22 -24.66
C GLY A 534 6.88 -20.09 -25.67
N GLU A 535 6.58 -20.40 -26.93
CA GLU A 535 6.25 -19.38 -27.92
C GLU A 535 5.23 -18.45 -27.25
N GLY A 536 5.64 -17.19 -27.00
CA GLY A 536 4.80 -16.25 -26.27
C GLY A 536 3.40 -16.16 -26.90
N PRO A 537 2.35 -15.89 -26.11
CA PRO A 537 1.02 -15.71 -26.67
C PRO A 537 1.11 -14.65 -27.76
N ARG A 538 0.89 -15.06 -29.01
CA ARG A 538 0.64 -14.11 -30.09
C ARG A 538 -0.61 -13.35 -29.65
N GLN A 539 -0.44 -12.10 -29.21
CA GLN A 539 -1.55 -11.18 -29.08
C GLN A 539 -2.31 -11.21 -30.39
N ALA A 540 -3.48 -11.84 -30.39
CA ALA A 540 -4.39 -11.79 -31.50
C ALA A 540 -4.92 -10.35 -31.53
N PHE A 541 -4.28 -9.51 -32.33
CA PHE A 541 -4.86 -8.25 -32.75
C PHE A 541 -6.18 -8.57 -33.47
N VAL A 542 -7.28 -8.49 -32.75
CA VAL A 542 -8.60 -8.43 -33.36
C VAL A 542 -8.73 -7.02 -33.93
N HIS A 543 -8.36 -6.85 -35.19
CA HIS A 543 -8.77 -5.66 -35.93
C HIS A 543 -10.30 -5.66 -36.01
N PRO A 544 -10.99 -4.57 -35.62
CA PRO A 544 -12.41 -4.44 -35.93
C PRO A 544 -12.56 -4.38 -37.45
N GLU A 545 -13.21 -5.39 -38.03
CA GLU A 545 -13.68 -5.32 -39.40
C GLU A 545 -14.62 -4.11 -39.53
N SER A 546 -14.20 -3.14 -40.33
CA SER A 546 -15.03 -2.04 -40.78
C SER A 546 -16.23 -2.59 -41.56
N ALA A 547 -17.41 -2.54 -40.96
CA ALA A 547 -18.66 -2.69 -41.70
C ALA A 547 -18.91 -1.44 -42.54
N ARG A 548 -19.03 -1.63 -43.86
CA ARG A 548 -19.70 -0.73 -44.79
C ARG A 548 -21.16 -1.12 -44.92
#